data_AF-A0A1F8DS91-F1
#
_entry.id   AF-A0A1F8DS91-F1
#
_cell.length_a   1.000
_cell.length_b   1.000
_cell.length_c   1.000
_cell.angle_alpha   90.00
_cell.angle_beta   90.00
_cell.angle_gamma   90.00
#
_symmetry.space_group_name_H-M   'P 1'
#
loop_
_entity.id
_entity.type
_entity.pdbx_description
1 polymer ?
#
loop_
_entity_poly.entity_id
_entity_poly.type
_entity_poly.pdbx_seq_one_letter_code
_entity_poly.pdbx_strand_id
1 'polypeptide(L)'
;MEKMSSPENSEKDLRSKAVEALKNNAEGAKELFLEWRLLREAEVEILGKEKGAIRLLIESADIFAEAGMIGEAMENLYDAHIYASQMHDTELISEIERKTGDIENGA
;
A
#
# COMPACT_ATOMS: atom_id res chain seq x y z
N MET A 1 -3.77 -26.82 20.98
CA MET A 1 -3.80 -26.64 19.52
C MET A 1 -3.51 -25.17 19.26
N GLU A 2 -2.26 -24.84 18.94
CA GLU A 2 -1.95 -23.52 18.40
C GLU A 2 -2.61 -23.44 17.01
N LYS A 3 -3.52 -22.49 16.82
CA LYS A 3 -4.01 -22.17 15.49
C LYS A 3 -2.84 -21.53 14.77
N MET A 4 -2.16 -22.28 13.90
CA MET A 4 -1.22 -21.70 12.95
C MET A 4 -2.02 -20.70 12.10
N SER A 5 -1.86 -19.42 12.36
CA SER A 5 -2.35 -18.37 11.47
C SER A 5 -1.65 -18.55 10.12
N SER A 6 -2.42 -18.73 9.06
CA SER A 6 -1.87 -18.76 7.70
C SER A 6 -1.21 -17.42 7.38
N PRO A 7 -0.18 -17.38 6.50
CA PRO A 7 0.51 -16.14 6.13
C PRO A 7 -0.43 -15.00 5.70
N GLU A 8 -1.46 -15.31 4.92
CA GLU A 8 -2.51 -14.38 4.50
C GLU A 8 -3.28 -13.75 5.67
N ASN A 9 -3.53 -14.52 6.74
CA ASN A 9 -4.17 -13.99 7.94
C ASN A 9 -3.22 -13.11 8.75
N SER A 10 -1.90 -13.36 8.69
CA SER A 10 -0.88 -12.54 9.34
C SER A 10 -0.68 -11.21 8.61
N GLU A 11 -0.69 -11.18 7.27
CA GLU A 11 -0.62 -9.94 6.48
C GLU A 11 -1.83 -9.03 6.74
N LYS A 12 -3.05 -9.57 6.63
CA LYS A 12 -4.28 -8.79 6.83
C LYS A 12 -4.37 -8.20 8.24
N ASP A 13 -3.91 -8.95 9.24
CA ASP A 13 -3.81 -8.50 10.63
C ASP A 13 -2.75 -7.39 10.77
N LEU A 14 -1.57 -7.54 10.17
CA LEU A 14 -0.52 -6.51 10.16
C LEU A 14 -0.95 -5.23 9.44
N ARG A 15 -1.61 -5.33 8.29
CA ARG A 15 -2.17 -4.17 7.57
C ARG A 15 -3.15 -3.39 8.46
N SER A 16 -4.09 -4.10 9.08
CA SER A 16 -5.12 -3.49 9.94
C SER A 16 -4.47 -2.81 11.16
N LYS A 17 -3.46 -3.46 11.76
CA LYS A 17 -2.67 -2.88 12.86
C LYS A 17 -1.89 -1.65 12.43
N ALA A 18 -1.26 -1.68 11.25
CA ALA A 18 -0.52 -0.54 10.72
C ALA A 18 -1.44 0.66 10.47
N VAL A 19 -2.60 0.45 9.82
CA VAL A 19 -3.61 1.50 9.60
C VAL A 19 -4.05 2.12 10.93
N GLU A 20 -4.45 1.31 11.92
CA GLU A 20 -4.93 1.81 13.20
C GLU A 20 -3.82 2.54 13.98
N ALA A 21 -2.59 2.02 13.95
CA ALA A 21 -1.45 2.66 14.61
C ALA A 21 -1.11 4.01 13.96
N LEU A 22 -1.10 4.09 12.63
CA LEU A 22 -0.87 5.35 11.88
C LEU A 22 -1.97 6.37 12.18
N LYS A 23 -3.24 5.96 12.13
CA LYS A 23 -4.40 6.80 12.40
C LYS A 23 -4.37 7.43 13.79
N ASN A 24 -3.88 6.70 14.78
CA ASN A 24 -3.77 7.18 16.16
C ASN A 24 -2.42 7.82 16.48
N ASN A 25 -1.51 7.95 15.50
CA ASN A 25 -0.14 8.40 15.69
C ASN A 25 0.56 7.66 16.85
N ALA A 26 0.36 6.34 16.91
CA ALA A 26 0.88 5.50 17.98
C ALA A 26 2.41 5.36 17.87
N GLU A 27 3.07 5.21 19.03
CA GLU A 27 4.47 4.78 19.08
C GLU A 27 4.58 3.41 18.40
N GLY A 28 5.51 3.26 17.43
CA GLY A 28 5.65 2.03 16.66
C GLY A 28 4.86 1.96 15.35
N ALA A 29 4.05 2.97 15.00
CA ALA A 29 3.22 2.93 13.80
C ALA A 29 4.03 2.76 12.50
N LYS A 30 5.19 3.43 12.43
CA LYS A 30 6.09 3.33 11.28
C LYS A 30 6.70 1.93 11.16
N GLU A 31 7.07 1.33 12.28
CA GLU A 31 7.64 -0.01 12.36
C GLU A 31 6.63 -1.06 11.87
N LEU A 32 5.36 -0.94 12.30
CA LEU A 32 4.28 -1.81 11.83
C LEU A 32 4.03 -1.68 10.33
N PHE A 33 4.04 -0.45 9.80
CA PHE A 33 3.92 -0.22 8.36
C PHE A 33 5.09 -0.83 7.59
N LEU A 34 6.33 -0.67 8.07
CA LEU A 34 7.52 -1.25 7.44
C LEU A 34 7.50 -2.79 7.48
N GLU A 35 7.04 -3.38 8.58
CA GLU A 35 6.89 -4.84 8.69
C GLU A 35 5.87 -5.37 7.67
N TRP A 36 4.71 -4.72 7.55
CA TRP A 36 3.74 -5.05 6.50
C TRP A 36 4.35 -4.90 5.11
N ARG A 37 5.05 -3.79 4.84
CA ARG A 37 5.64 -3.50 3.53
C ARG A 37 6.69 -4.54 3.12
N LEU A 38 7.53 -4.98 4.05
CA LEU A 38 8.54 -6.01 3.79
C LEU A 38 7.91 -7.37 3.45
N LEU A 39 6.85 -7.75 4.17
CA LEU A 39 6.13 -8.99 3.88
C LEU A 39 5.48 -8.90 2.49
N ARG A 40 4.89 -7.74 2.17
CA ARG A 40 4.23 -7.53 0.89
C ARG A 40 5.21 -7.45 -0.28
N GLU A 41 6.42 -6.94 -0.07
CA GLU A 41 7.47 -6.85 -1.09
C GLU A 41 7.84 -8.24 -1.63
N ALA A 42 7.96 -9.23 -0.75
CA ALA A 42 8.22 -10.62 -1.17
C ALA A 42 7.08 -11.20 -2.03
N GLU A 43 5.84 -10.80 -1.77
CA GLU A 43 4.68 -11.30 -2.51
C GLU A 43 4.54 -10.63 -3.88
N VAL A 44 4.75 -9.31 -3.96
CA VAL A 44 4.63 -8.59 -5.23
C VAL A 44 5.83 -8.82 -6.15
N GLU A 45 6.96 -9.33 -5.63
CA GLU A 45 8.15 -9.64 -6.41
C GLU A 45 7.85 -10.64 -7.55
N ILE A 46 6.83 -11.50 -7.37
CA ILE A 46 6.37 -12.45 -8.40
C ILE A 46 5.85 -11.76 -9.67
N LEU A 47 5.46 -10.48 -9.59
CA LEU A 47 4.99 -9.68 -10.71
C LEU A 47 6.15 -9.13 -11.56
N GLY A 48 7.38 -9.32 -11.12
CA GLY A 48 8.59 -8.68 -11.65
C GLY A 48 8.88 -7.36 -10.93
N LYS A 49 10.17 -7.01 -10.87
CA LYS A 49 10.69 -5.92 -10.04
C LYS A 49 9.96 -4.58 -10.21
N GLU A 50 9.70 -4.18 -11.45
CA GLU A 50 9.07 -2.87 -11.75
C GLU A 50 7.57 -2.86 -11.43
N LYS A 51 6.80 -3.86 -11.89
CA LYS A 51 5.37 -3.96 -11.59
C LYS A 51 5.09 -4.20 -10.11
N GLY A 52 5.94 -4.99 -9.44
CA GLY A 52 5.87 -5.21 -8.00
C GLY A 52 6.07 -3.91 -7.23
N ALA A 53 7.06 -3.10 -7.58
CA ALA A 53 7.31 -1.80 -6.95
C ALA A 53 6.11 -0.84 -7.11
N ILE A 54 5.50 -0.78 -8.30
CA ILE A 54 4.28 0.02 -8.53
C ILE A 54 3.14 -0.48 -7.65
N ARG A 55 2.94 -1.80 -7.57
CA ARG A 55 1.88 -2.39 -6.75
C ARG A 55 2.06 -2.07 -5.26
N LEU A 56 3.29 -2.12 -4.75
CA LEU A 56 3.60 -1.71 -3.37
C LEU A 56 3.26 -0.25 -3.09
N LEU A 57 3.53 0.65 -4.03
CA LEU A 57 3.20 2.07 -3.89
C LEU A 57 1.69 2.27 -3.84
N ILE A 58 0.94 1.62 -4.74
CA ILE A 58 -0.53 1.69 -4.76
C ILE A 58 -1.12 1.18 -3.43
N GLU A 59 -0.66 0.04 -2.94
CA GLU A 59 -1.19 -0.53 -1.69
C GLU A 59 -0.74 0.25 -0.44
N SER A 60 0.46 0.85 -0.47
CA SER A 60 0.90 1.79 0.57
C SER A 60 0.00 3.02 0.62
N ALA A 61 -0.42 3.54 -0.54
CA ALA A 61 -1.34 4.66 -0.62
C ALA A 61 -2.70 4.31 0.01
N ASP A 62 -3.21 3.10 -0.20
CA ASP A 62 -4.47 2.65 0.44
C ASP A 62 -4.36 2.67 1.97
N ILE A 63 -3.23 2.22 2.54
CA ILE A 63 -2.98 2.25 3.98
C ILE A 63 -2.96 3.69 4.51
N PHE A 64 -2.22 4.58 3.84
CA PHE A 64 -2.13 5.97 4.26
C PHE A 64 -3.47 6.70 4.14
N ALA A 65 -4.23 6.44 3.08
CA ALA A 65 -5.56 7.01 2.89
C ALA A 65 -6.52 6.57 4.01
N GLU A 66 -6.56 5.27 4.33
CA GLU A 66 -7.39 4.73 5.43
C GLU A 66 -6.98 5.28 6.80
N ALA A 67 -5.69 5.60 6.98
CA ALA A 67 -5.18 6.25 8.19
C ALA A 67 -5.44 7.77 8.24
N GLY A 68 -5.99 8.37 7.17
CA GLY A 68 -6.21 9.82 7.05
C GLY A 68 -4.97 10.62 6.65
N MET A 69 -3.89 9.95 6.26
CA MET A 69 -2.62 10.54 5.81
C MET A 69 -2.67 10.81 4.30
N ILE A 70 -3.53 11.75 3.90
CA ILE A 70 -3.84 12.00 2.49
C ILE A 70 -2.62 12.48 1.70
N GLY A 71 -1.75 13.29 2.31
CA GLY A 71 -0.53 13.76 1.63
C GLY A 71 0.39 12.62 1.22
N GLU A 72 0.65 11.71 2.15
CA GLU A 72 1.48 10.51 1.95
C GLU A 72 0.83 9.53 0.97
N ALA A 73 -0.50 9.39 1.01
CA ALA A 73 -1.22 8.58 0.03
C ALA A 73 -1.04 9.13 -1.39
N MET A 74 -1.21 10.43 -1.58
CA MET A 74 -1.07 11.10 -2.88
C MET A 74 0.37 11.06 -3.40
N GLU A 75 1.37 11.18 -2.53
CA GLU A 75 2.78 11.04 -2.90
C GLU A 75 3.07 9.63 -3.44
N ASN A 76 2.57 8.58 -2.77
CA ASN A 76 2.74 7.20 -3.24
C ASN A 76 2.06 6.96 -4.59
N LEU A 77 0.85 7.50 -4.81
CA LEU A 77 0.16 7.38 -6.09
C LEU A 77 0.86 8.16 -7.21
N TYR A 78 1.42 9.33 -6.90
CA TYR A 78 2.20 10.11 -7.86
C TYR A 78 3.45 9.36 -8.31
N ASP A 79 4.20 8.77 -7.37
CA ASP A 79 5.36 7.93 -7.71
C ASP A 79 4.96 6.70 -8.53
N ALA A 80 3.88 6.02 -8.14
CA ALA A 80 3.33 4.90 -8.89
C ALA A 80 2.99 5.30 -10.34
N HIS A 81 2.39 6.48 -10.51
CA HIS A 81 2.02 7.02 -11.82
C HIS A 81 3.24 7.29 -12.70
N ILE A 82 4.32 7.86 -12.14
CA ILE A 82 5.57 8.09 -12.87
C ILE A 82 6.12 6.76 -13.41
N TYR A 83 6.22 5.74 -12.56
CA TYR A 83 6.75 4.45 -12.97
C TYR A 83 5.86 3.75 -14.00
N ALA A 84 4.53 3.75 -13.80
CA ALA A 84 3.60 3.18 -14.76
C ALA A 84 3.67 3.90 -16.13
N SER A 85 3.85 5.23 -16.13
CA SER A 85 4.05 6.04 -17.34
C SER A 85 5.32 5.68 -18.09
N GLN A 86 6.44 5.45 -17.37
CA GLN A 86 7.71 5.03 -17.97
C GLN A 86 7.61 3.64 -18.61
N MET A 87 6.76 2.77 -18.08
CA MET A 87 6.50 1.44 -18.63
C MET A 87 5.45 1.43 -19.76
N HIS A 88 4.79 2.56 -20.03
CA HIS A 88 3.63 2.66 -20.91
C HIS A 88 2.49 1.68 -20.54
N ASP A 89 2.32 1.37 -19.25
CA ASP A 89 1.28 0.46 -18.76
C ASP A 89 -0.02 1.23 -18.56
N THR A 90 -0.84 1.34 -19.61
CA THR A 90 -2.07 2.12 -19.60
C THR A 90 -3.13 1.61 -18.61
N GLU A 91 -3.10 0.31 -18.31
CA GLU A 91 -4.01 -0.29 -17.33
C GLU A 91 -3.65 0.17 -15.91
N LEU A 92 -2.35 0.12 -15.55
CA LEU A 92 -1.88 0.63 -14.26
C LEU A 92 -2.11 2.13 -14.11
N ILE A 93 -1.86 2.91 -15.16
CA ILE A 93 -2.11 4.36 -15.16
C ILE A 93 -3.59 4.64 -14.83
N SER A 94 -4.51 3.97 -15.53
CA SER A 94 -5.95 4.15 -15.31
C SER A 94 -6.38 3.74 -13.90
N GLU A 95 -5.78 2.67 -13.35
CA GLU A 95 -6.04 2.24 -11.97
C GLU A 95 -5.61 3.31 -10.96
N ILE A 96 -4.41 3.87 -11.14
CA ILE A 96 -3.83 4.90 -10.27
C ILE A 96 -4.66 6.18 -10.34
N GLU A 97 -5.01 6.66 -11.54
CA GLU A 97 -5.84 7.85 -11.72
C GLU A 97 -7.21 7.71 -11.03
N ARG A 98 -7.84 6.54 -11.16
CA ARG A 98 -9.10 6.27 -10.45
C ARG A 98 -8.92 6.33 -8.93
N LYS A 99 -7.88 5.68 -8.40
CA LYS A 99 -7.60 5.70 -6.94
C LYS A 99 -7.30 7.11 -6.43
N THR A 100 -6.54 7.90 -7.18
CA THR A 100 -6.31 9.31 -6.88
C THR A 100 -7.63 10.06 -6.76
N GLY A 101 -8.52 9.90 -7.74
CA GLY A 101 -9.86 10.49 -7.69
C GLY A 101 -10.70 9.99 -6.53
N ASP A 102 -10.66 8.70 -6.19
CA ASP A 102 -11.39 8.12 -5.05
C ASP A 102 -10.93 8.78 -3.73
N ILE A 103 -9.63 8.95 -3.52
CA ILE A 103 -9.04 9.57 -2.32
C ILE A 103 -9.37 11.07 -2.23
N GLU A 104 -9.24 11.81 -3.34
CA GLU A 104 -9.55 13.25 -3.38
C GLU A 104 -11.02 13.54 -3.04
N ASN A 105 -11.93 12.61 -3.38
CA ASN A 105 -13.37 12.75 -3.13
C ASN A 105 -13.83 12.12 -1.79
N GLY A 106 -12.93 11.50 -1.02
CA GLY A 106 -13.23 10.88 0.27
C GLY A 106 -14.12 9.63 0.19
N ALA A 107 -13.94 8.81 -0.85
CA ALA A 107 -14.66 7.55 -1.07
C ALA A 107 -14.21 6.42 -0.14
#